data_AF-A0A3N5MUB9-F1
#
_entry.id   AF-A0A3N5MUB9-F1
#
_cell.length_a   1.000
_cell.length_b   1.000
_cell.length_c   1.000
_cell.angle_alpha   90.00
_cell.angle_beta   90.00
_cell.angle_gamma   90.00
#
_symmetry.space_group_name_H-M   'P 1'
#
loop_
_entity.id
_entity.type
_entity.pdbx_description
1 polymer ?
#
loop_
_entity_poly.entity_id
_entity_poly.type
_entity_poly.pdbx_seq_one_letter_code
_entity_poly.pdbx_strand_id
1 'polypeptide(L)'
;MAELVNQIRYFHFISGVLECQQRDPICSKCKAFANTLERMKEGIAELESAHVERMHTLPGGLAGLLEEARNRLEGIRPPEDAVGQKKAGNCRMPEGVCFVKLSKAVWDKL
;
A
#
# COMPACT_ATOMS: atom_id res chain seq x y z
N MET A 1 -21.06 5.23 -0.59
CA MET A 1 -20.70 4.11 0.31
C MET A 1 -19.86 3.08 -0.43
N ALA A 2 -20.20 2.73 -1.67
CA ALA A 2 -19.38 1.86 -2.52
C ALA A 2 -17.91 2.31 -2.66
N GLU A 3 -17.68 3.62 -2.82
CA GLU A 3 -16.32 4.19 -2.91
C GLU A 3 -15.48 3.93 -1.66
N LEU A 4 -15.97 4.28 -0.47
CA LEU A 4 -15.31 4.00 0.81
C LEU A 4 -15.01 2.51 1.00
N VAL A 5 -15.97 1.65 0.65
CA VAL A 5 -15.78 0.19 0.70
C VAL A 5 -14.62 -0.23 -0.20
N ASN A 6 -14.55 0.30 -1.42
CA ASN A 6 -13.49 -0.02 -2.35
C ASN A 6 -12.13 0.53 -1.92
N GLN A 7 -12.09 1.72 -1.32
CA GLN A 7 -10.86 2.29 -0.75
C GLN A 7 -10.33 1.43 0.39
N ILE A 8 -11.18 0.99 1.33
CA ILE A 8 -10.80 0.07 2.42
C ILE A 8 -10.26 -1.24 1.84
N ARG A 9 -10.97 -1.84 0.86
CA ARG A 9 -10.52 -3.07 0.19
C ARG A 9 -9.18 -2.89 -0.52
N TYR A 10 -8.96 -1.73 -1.13
CA TYR A 10 -7.69 -1.40 -1.76
C TYR A 10 -6.57 -1.30 -0.73
N PHE A 11 -6.75 -0.59 0.40
CA PHE A 11 -5.74 -0.50 1.45
C PHE A 11 -5.40 -1.87 2.05
N HIS A 12 -6.40 -2.74 2.24
CA HIS A 12 -6.18 -4.12 2.64
C HIS A 12 -5.35 -4.92 1.61
N PHE A 13 -5.70 -4.80 0.32
CA PHE A 13 -4.97 -5.46 -0.76
C PHE A 13 -3.52 -4.98 -0.87
N ILE A 14 -3.30 -3.67 -0.96
CA ILE A 14 -1.96 -3.10 -1.18
C ILE A 14 -1.05 -3.31 0.04
N SER A 15 -1.60 -3.29 1.26
CA SER A 15 -0.82 -3.61 2.47
C SER A 15 -0.32 -5.06 2.44
N GLY A 16 -1.13 -6.02 1.98
CA GLY A 16 -0.69 -7.40 1.75
C GLY A 16 0.39 -7.50 0.68
N VAL A 17 0.26 -6.76 -0.44
CA VAL A 17 1.31 -6.69 -1.47
C VAL A 17 2.62 -6.18 -0.86
N LEU A 18 2.58 -5.07 -0.11
CA LEU A 18 3.76 -4.48 0.50
C LEU A 18 4.38 -5.41 1.56
N GLU A 19 3.57 -6.10 2.36
CA GLU A 19 4.06 -7.11 3.31
C GLU A 19 4.82 -8.25 2.59
N CYS A 20 4.28 -8.74 1.48
CA CYS A 20 4.97 -9.73 0.65
C CYS A 20 6.28 -9.16 0.07
N GLN A 21 6.25 -7.93 -0.46
CA GLN A 21 7.43 -7.32 -1.09
C GLN A 21 8.53 -6.96 -0.09
N GLN A 22 8.22 -6.74 1.19
CA GLN A 22 9.23 -6.57 2.23
C GLN A 22 10.13 -7.80 2.38
N ARG A 23 9.61 -9.00 2.07
CA ARG A 23 10.35 -10.27 2.15
C ARG A 23 11.06 -10.60 0.84
N ASP A 24 10.79 -9.86 -0.23
CA ASP A 24 11.47 -10.03 -1.52
C ASP A 24 12.87 -9.40 -1.48
N PRO A 25 13.93 -10.12 -1.89
CA PRO A 25 15.31 -9.66 -1.76
C PRO A 25 15.66 -8.45 -2.64
N ILE A 26 14.85 -8.15 -3.66
CA ILE A 26 15.05 -7.05 -4.61
C ILE A 26 14.10 -5.89 -4.27
N CYS A 27 12.80 -6.16 -4.12
CA CYS A 27 11.78 -5.14 -3.93
C CYS A 27 11.87 -4.45 -2.56
N SER A 28 12.25 -5.18 -1.51
CA SER A 28 12.43 -4.62 -0.15
C SER A 28 13.45 -3.49 -0.06
N LYS A 29 14.35 -3.37 -1.04
CA LYS A 29 15.40 -2.32 -1.11
C LYS A 29 15.10 -1.24 -2.15
N CYS A 30 13.89 -1.24 -2.70
CA CYS A 30 13.54 -0.38 -3.83
C CYS A 30 12.91 0.93 -3.37
N LYS A 31 13.34 2.05 -3.99
CA LYS A 31 12.72 3.36 -3.76
C LYS A 31 11.23 3.39 -4.10
N ALA A 32 10.79 2.62 -5.11
CA ALA A 32 9.36 2.52 -5.45
C ALA A 32 8.55 1.83 -4.36
N PHE A 33 9.12 0.83 -3.68
CA PHE A 33 8.52 0.19 -2.53
C PHE A 33 8.40 1.17 -1.36
N ALA A 34 9.52 1.81 -0.96
CA ALA A 34 9.54 2.78 0.13
C ALA A 34 8.54 3.94 -0.08
N ASN A 35 8.54 4.54 -1.28
CA ASN A 35 7.62 5.63 -1.60
C ASN A 35 6.14 5.19 -1.57
N THR A 36 5.86 3.94 -1.96
CA THR A 36 4.48 3.44 -1.94
C THR A 36 4.04 3.16 -0.50
N LEU A 37 4.90 2.59 0.33
CA LEU A 37 4.62 2.39 1.76
C LEU A 37 4.21 3.70 2.44
N GLU A 38 5.04 4.74 2.30
CA GLU A 38 4.77 6.05 2.90
C GLU A 38 3.44 6.62 2.37
N ARG A 39 3.22 6.56 1.05
CA ARG A 39 1.95 7.06 0.48
C ARG A 39 0.73 6.28 0.97
N MET A 40 0.85 4.98 1.24
CA MET A 40 -0.27 4.19 1.76
C MET A 40 -0.56 4.52 3.23
N LYS A 41 0.48 4.81 4.04
CA LYS A 41 0.30 5.28 5.42
C LYS A 41 -0.41 6.64 5.45
N GLU A 42 0.05 7.59 4.63
CA GLU A 42 -0.62 8.88 4.44
C GLU A 42 -2.07 8.69 3.96
N GLY A 43 -2.29 7.81 2.98
CA GLY A 43 -3.61 7.56 2.41
C GLY A 43 -4.63 7.00 3.41
N ILE A 44 -4.22 6.14 4.35
CA ILE A 44 -5.11 5.69 5.41
C ILE A 44 -5.50 6.84 6.33
N ALA A 45 -4.53 7.66 6.76
CA ALA A 45 -4.82 8.81 7.63
C ALA A 45 -5.73 9.83 6.92
N GLU A 46 -5.51 10.08 5.63
CA GLU A 46 -6.39 10.90 4.78
C GLU A 46 -7.81 10.31 4.70
N LEU A 47 -7.95 9.00 4.48
CA LEU A 47 -9.24 8.31 4.42
C LEU A 47 -10.03 8.44 5.72
N GLU A 48 -9.37 8.22 6.85
CA GLU A 48 -9.97 8.29 8.18
C GLU A 48 -10.46 9.70 8.50
N SER A 49 -9.62 10.71 8.22
CA SER A 49 -9.95 12.12 8.40
C SER A 49 -11.12 12.55 7.50
N ALA A 50 -11.14 12.10 6.24
CA ALA A 50 -12.22 12.43 5.30
C ALA A 50 -13.57 11.76 5.64
N HIS A 51 -13.57 10.71 6.45
CA HIS A 51 -14.74 9.88 6.71
C HIS A 51 -14.98 9.56 8.18
N VAL A 52 -14.56 10.42 9.12
CA VAL A 52 -14.67 10.25 10.57
C VAL A 52 -16.03 9.68 11.01
N GLU A 53 -17.13 10.35 10.64
CA GLU A 53 -18.49 9.92 11.01
C GLU A 53 -18.86 8.51 10.48
N ARG A 54 -18.34 8.17 9.31
CA ARG A 54 -18.60 6.86 8.66
C ARG A 54 -17.72 5.77 9.23
N MET A 55 -16.53 6.08 9.73
CA MET A 55 -15.64 5.11 10.37
C MET A 55 -16.32 4.46 11.58
N HIS A 56 -17.06 5.24 12.37
CA HIS A 56 -17.80 4.74 13.54
C HIS A 56 -18.98 3.83 13.20
N THR A 57 -19.44 3.85 11.94
CA THR A 57 -20.60 3.07 11.48
C THR A 57 -20.21 1.99 10.48
N LEU A 58 -18.91 1.72 10.31
CA LEU A 58 -18.45 0.67 9.42
C LEU A 58 -18.94 -0.70 9.88
N PRO A 59 -19.45 -1.54 8.96
CA PRO A 59 -19.66 -2.95 9.23
C PRO A 59 -18.38 -3.59 9.78
N GLY A 60 -18.50 -4.46 10.78
CA GLY A 60 -17.35 -5.04 11.49
C GLY A 60 -16.32 -5.70 10.55
N GLY A 61 -16.77 -6.36 9.48
CA GLY A 61 -15.87 -6.92 8.48
C GLY A 61 -14.99 -5.87 7.78
N LEU A 62 -15.54 -4.69 7.44
CA LEU A 62 -14.77 -3.61 6.79
C LEU A 62 -13.87 -2.89 7.78
N ALA A 63 -14.33 -2.68 9.02
CA ALA A 63 -13.49 -2.13 10.08
C ALA A 63 -12.26 -3.02 10.33
N GLY A 64 -12.46 -4.34 10.37
CA GLY A 64 -11.37 -5.31 10.50
C GLY A 64 -10.38 -5.27 9.33
N LEU A 65 -10.85 -5.17 8.08
CA LEU A 65 -9.94 -5.03 6.93
C LEU A 65 -9.07 -3.77 7.02
N LEU A 66 -9.64 -2.64 7.47
CA LEU A 66 -8.90 -1.39 7.62
C LEU A 66 -7.88 -1.50 8.76
N GLU A 67 -8.24 -2.12 9.88
CA GLU A 67 -7.33 -2.35 11.00
C GLU A 67 -6.17 -3.29 10.63
N GLU A 68 -6.45 -4.40 9.93
CA GLU A 68 -5.42 -5.27 9.40
C GLU A 68 -4.46 -4.52 8.47
N ALA A 69 -5.00 -3.65 7.60
CA ALA A 69 -4.18 -2.84 6.70
C ALA A 69 -3.23 -1.93 7.48
N ARG A 70 -3.73 -1.22 8.50
CA ARG A 70 -2.89 -0.38 9.39
C ARG A 70 -1.79 -1.19 10.04
N ASN A 71 -2.15 -2.29 10.69
CA ASN A 71 -1.20 -3.15 11.41
C ASN A 71 -0.09 -3.67 10.49
N ARG A 72 -0.44 -4.08 9.27
CA ARG A 72 0.55 -4.48 8.25
C ARG A 72 1.48 -3.31 7.91
N LEU A 73 0.94 -2.13 7.57
CA LEU A 73 1.77 -1.00 7.15
C LEU A 73 2.69 -0.48 8.27
N GLU A 74 2.25 -0.50 9.52
CA GLU A 74 3.07 -0.14 10.68
C GLU A 74 4.19 -1.15 10.97
N GLY A 75 3.93 -2.44 10.69
CA GLY A 75 4.91 -3.51 10.82
C GLY A 75 6.01 -3.50 9.75
N ILE A 76 5.78 -2.83 8.62
CA ILE A 76 6.75 -2.77 7.53
C ILE A 76 7.88 -1.79 7.87
N ARG A 77 9.12 -2.27 7.73
CA ARG A 77 10.34 -1.46 7.86
C ARG A 77 10.83 -1.03 6.48
N PRO A 78 10.73 0.27 6.11
CA PRO A 78 11.25 0.72 4.84
C PRO A 78 12.79 0.67 4.83
N PRO A 79 13.42 0.46 3.67
CA PRO A 79 14.86 0.62 3.52
C PRO A 79 15.25 2.10 3.67
N GLU A 80 16.22 2.40 4.54
CA GLU A 80 16.72 3.77 4.78
C GLU A 80 17.36 4.35 3.51
N ASP A 81 18.24 3.58 2.85
CA ASP A 81 18.97 3.98 1.65
C ASP A 81 18.37 3.39 0.36
N ALA A 82 17.05 3.52 0.21
CA ALA A 82 16.33 2.95 -0.92
C ALA A 82 16.81 3.56 -2.26
N VAL A 83 17.30 2.72 -3.18
CA VAL A 83 17.68 3.16 -4.53
C VAL A 83 16.62 2.79 -5.57
N GLY A 84 16.57 3.54 -6.67
CA GLY A 84 15.72 3.20 -7.81
C GLY A 84 16.24 1.96 -8.53
N GLN A 85 15.88 0.75 -8.07
CA GLN A 85 16.45 -0.52 -8.55
C GLN A 85 16.38 -0.69 -10.08
N LYS A 86 15.33 -0.18 -10.74
CA LYS A 86 15.23 -0.22 -12.21
C LYS A 86 16.25 0.70 -12.90
N LYS A 87 16.43 1.93 -12.39
CA LYS A 87 17.45 2.86 -12.92
C LYS A 87 18.87 2.37 -12.65
N ALA A 88 19.07 1.63 -11.56
CA ALA A 88 20.34 1.03 -11.19
C ALA A 88 20.64 -0.32 -11.90
N GLY A 89 19.75 -0.82 -12.78
CA GLY A 89 19.93 -2.10 -13.48
C GLY A 89 19.71 -3.37 -12.63
N ASN A 90 19.25 -3.21 -11.39
CA ASN A 90 19.06 -4.31 -10.43
C ASN A 90 17.66 -4.92 -10.46
N CYS A 91 16.68 -4.20 -11.02
CA CYS A 91 15.32 -4.71 -11.18
C CYS A 91 15.23 -5.67 -12.36
N ARG A 92 14.74 -6.89 -12.12
CA ARG A 92 14.57 -7.93 -13.15
C ARG A 92 13.17 -7.98 -13.77
N MET A 93 12.28 -7.07 -13.36
CA MET A 93 10.95 -6.98 -13.95
C MET A 93 11.02 -6.46 -15.39
N PRO A 94 10.15 -6.93 -16.29
CA PRO A 94 10.06 -6.42 -17.65
C PRO A 94 9.82 -4.90 -17.73
N GLU A 95 10.01 -4.34 -18.92
CA GLU A 95 9.66 -2.95 -19.16
C GLU A 95 8.18 -2.67 -18.87
N GLY A 96 7.86 -1.51 -18.28
CA GLY A 96 6.49 -1.19 -17.85
C GLY A 96 5.96 -1.95 -16.63
N VAL A 97 6.61 -3.02 -16.15
CA VAL A 97 6.07 -3.89 -15.09
C VAL A 97 6.70 -3.59 -13.72
N CYS A 98 5.88 -3.53 -12.67
CA CYS A 98 6.30 -3.42 -11.28
C CYS A 98 5.18 -3.91 -10.34
N PHE A 99 5.47 -4.88 -9.47
CA PHE A 99 4.46 -5.43 -8.54
C PHE A 99 3.82 -4.36 -7.64
N VAL A 100 4.59 -3.37 -7.20
CA VAL A 100 4.09 -2.30 -6.33
C VAL A 100 3.34 -1.24 -7.14
N LYS A 101 3.92 -0.71 -8.22
CA LYS A 101 3.30 0.39 -9.00
C LYS A 101 2.05 -0.05 -9.75
N LEU A 102 2.01 -1.27 -10.28
CA LEU A 102 0.81 -1.77 -10.95
C LEU A 102 -0.34 -1.98 -9.96
N SER A 103 -0.03 -2.39 -8.73
CA SER A 103 -1.04 -2.48 -7.66
C SER A 103 -1.60 -1.09 -7.34
N LYS A 104 -0.76 -0.04 -7.34
CA LYS A 104 -1.22 1.34 -7.18
C LYS A 104 -2.17 1.81 -8.29
N ALA A 105 -2.03 1.31 -9.53
CA ALA A 105 -2.93 1.71 -10.62
C ALA A 105 -4.40 1.33 -10.37
N VAL A 106 -4.69 0.48 -9.39
CA VAL A 106 -6.06 0.23 -8.90
C VAL A 106 -6.63 1.50 -8.25
N TRP A 107 -5.84 2.22 -7.44
CA TRP A 107 -6.25 3.47 -6.79
C TRP A 107 -6.67 4.54 -7.79
N ASP A 108 -5.94 4.67 -8.90
CA ASP A 108 -6.22 5.68 -9.93
C ASP A 108 -7.56 5.44 -10.67
N LYS A 109 -8.22 4.29 -10.42
CA LYS A 109 -9.51 3.91 -11.00
C LYS A 109 -10.65 3.86 -9.98
N LEU A 110 -10.38 4.15 -8.70
CA LEU A 110 -11.39 4.27 -7.64
C LEU A 110 -11.97 5.68 -7.64
#